data_AF-A0A7V4KEJ9-F1
#
_entry.id   AF-A0A7V4KEJ9-F1
#
_cell.length_a   1.000
_cell.length_b   1.000
_cell.length_c   1.000
_cell.angle_alpha   90.00
_cell.angle_beta   90.00
_cell.angle_gamma   90.00
#
_symmetry.space_group_name_H-M   'P 1'
#
loop_
_entity.id
_entity.type
_entity.pdbx_description
1 polymer ?
#
loop_
_entity_poly.entity_id
_entity_poly.type
_entity_poly.pdbx_seq_one_letter_code
_entity_poly.pdbx_strand_id
1 'polypeptide(L)'
;MKSGYIALLALLSVVLVFVITSCVPQHPSLLSVKNIYDAKLKILNSAGPVSLDKVEGTIIYVSGSDAIIHDGQTGIYVYKAGFYSSDVGKKVTLTNVIGTTYRDSVQIDFSRGGSKSFATETFTVEPTDLTIDIANNVSVPTRALWDFQYVKVYGILNGGKMTFTYEYDKVNNRKATIDVVSLNSSLSLPYTYDTEATLTGYLQFSNGAWSLKILSAEIGDSYPGVGAMVDEVIDGKTFKVDGQTYELIGIDDTPNPSEAKTKLEEFINSQSEGIVQVLVKGEKDGKKYAFLFSKDGKTLYQEQALK
;
A
#
# COMPACT_ATOMS: atom_id res chain seq x y z
N MET A 1 1.54 70.18 -39.01
CA MET A 1 1.83 69.43 -37.77
C MET A 1 0.58 68.98 -36.97
N LYS A 2 -0.67 69.07 -37.49
CA LYS A 2 -1.88 68.64 -36.75
C LYS A 2 -2.39 67.22 -37.08
N SER A 3 -2.11 66.70 -38.28
CA SER A 3 -2.62 65.39 -38.72
C SER A 3 -1.88 64.20 -38.09
N GLY A 4 -0.56 64.30 -37.88
CA GLY A 4 0.24 63.21 -37.27
C GLY A 4 -0.05 62.98 -35.78
N TYR A 5 -0.42 64.04 -35.04
CA TYR A 5 -0.74 63.93 -33.61
C TYR A 5 -2.08 63.21 -33.36
N ILE A 6 -3.07 63.42 -34.25
CA ILE A 6 -4.37 62.76 -34.17
C ILE A 6 -4.23 61.26 -34.48
N ALA A 7 -3.40 60.91 -35.46
CA ALA A 7 -3.12 59.51 -35.78
C ALA A 7 -2.39 58.79 -34.64
N LEU A 8 -1.43 59.46 -33.98
CA LEU A 8 -0.69 58.90 -32.84
C LEU A 8 -1.60 58.69 -31.62
N LEU A 9 -2.49 59.64 -31.32
CA LEU A 9 -3.46 59.54 -30.23
C LEU A 9 -4.51 58.44 -30.48
N ALA A 10 -4.96 58.29 -31.72
CA ALA A 10 -5.87 57.21 -32.10
C ALA A 10 -5.20 55.82 -32.01
N LEU A 11 -3.92 55.72 -32.35
CA LEU A 11 -3.17 54.47 -32.21
C LEU A 11 -2.97 54.10 -30.74
N LEU A 12 -2.64 55.08 -29.90
CA LEU A 12 -2.46 54.89 -28.45
C LEU A 12 -3.77 54.48 -27.77
N SER A 13 -4.91 55.04 -28.17
CA SER A 13 -6.20 54.66 -27.60
C SER A 13 -6.64 53.25 -28.02
N VAL A 14 -6.37 52.84 -29.27
CA VAL A 14 -6.64 51.47 -29.73
C VAL A 14 -5.76 50.44 -29.01
N VAL A 15 -4.47 50.73 -28.81
CA VAL A 15 -3.56 49.85 -28.05
C VAL A 15 -4.00 49.76 -26.58
N LEU A 16 -4.39 50.88 -25.95
CA LEU A 16 -4.85 50.88 -24.56
C LEU A 16 -6.14 50.06 -24.41
N VAL A 17 -7.11 50.18 -25.33
CA VAL A 17 -8.34 49.37 -25.32
C VAL A 17 -8.05 47.88 -25.50
N PHE A 18 -7.06 47.51 -26.33
CA PHE A 18 -6.61 46.12 -26.46
C PHE A 18 -5.96 45.57 -25.18
N VAL A 19 -5.15 46.37 -24.48
CA VAL A 19 -4.51 45.94 -23.23
C VAL A 19 -5.56 45.73 -22.11
N ILE A 20 -6.55 46.61 -22.00
CA ILE A 20 -7.59 46.50 -20.96
C ILE A 20 -8.59 45.36 -21.27
N THR A 21 -8.89 45.09 -22.55
CA THR A 21 -9.78 43.99 -22.95
C THR A 21 -9.08 42.62 -23.03
N SER A 22 -7.75 42.56 -23.07
CA SER A 22 -6.99 41.30 -23.04
C SER A 22 -6.95 40.63 -21.66
N CYS A 23 -7.39 41.31 -20.60
CA CYS A 23 -7.69 40.74 -19.29
C CYS A 23 -9.14 40.26 -19.22
N VAL A 24 -9.61 39.48 -20.20
CA VAL A 24 -10.71 38.55 -19.89
C VAL A 24 -10.08 37.45 -19.05
N PRO A 25 -10.53 37.18 -17.81
CA PRO A 25 -10.16 35.96 -17.14
C PRO A 25 -10.64 34.84 -18.05
N GLN A 26 -9.72 34.20 -18.77
CA GLN A 26 -10.02 32.94 -19.43
C GLN A 26 -10.45 32.02 -18.30
N HIS A 27 -11.77 31.77 -18.19
CA HIS A 27 -12.26 30.67 -17.41
C HIS A 27 -11.44 29.45 -17.86
N PRO A 28 -10.67 28.81 -16.96
CA PRO A 28 -9.87 27.66 -17.36
C PRO A 28 -10.83 26.69 -18.04
N SER A 29 -10.55 26.38 -19.31
CA SER A 29 -11.36 25.45 -20.08
C SER A 29 -11.50 24.17 -19.27
N LEU A 30 -12.73 23.80 -18.93
CA LEU A 30 -13.03 22.56 -18.23
C LEU A 30 -12.63 21.41 -19.17
N LEU A 31 -11.48 20.77 -18.91
CA LEU A 31 -11.05 19.62 -19.71
C LEU A 31 -11.65 18.36 -19.09
N SER A 32 -12.44 17.64 -19.88
CA SER A 32 -13.02 16.35 -19.55
C SER A 32 -11.92 15.29 -19.39
N VAL A 33 -12.07 14.45 -18.37
CA VAL A 33 -11.16 13.32 -18.10
C VAL A 33 -11.96 12.02 -18.19
N LYS A 34 -11.36 10.97 -18.76
CA LYS A 34 -12.10 9.72 -19.04
C LYS A 34 -12.19 8.82 -17.82
N ASN A 35 -11.18 8.84 -16.97
CA ASN A 35 -11.04 8.00 -15.78
C ASN A 35 -10.19 8.73 -14.72
N ILE A 36 -10.03 8.11 -13.55
CA ILE A 36 -9.26 8.69 -12.44
C ILE A 36 -7.78 8.76 -12.78
N TYR A 37 -7.24 7.80 -13.54
CA TYR A 37 -5.86 7.84 -14.00
C TYR A 37 -5.56 9.11 -14.82
N ASP A 38 -6.40 9.43 -15.81
CA ASP A 38 -6.30 10.64 -16.62
C ASP A 38 -6.45 11.91 -15.77
N ALA A 39 -7.36 11.88 -14.78
CA ALA A 39 -7.52 12.97 -13.82
C ALA A 39 -6.22 13.23 -13.06
N LYS A 40 -5.60 12.17 -12.53
CA LYS A 40 -4.33 12.28 -11.81
C LYS A 40 -3.20 12.78 -12.70
N LEU A 41 -3.07 12.23 -13.90
CA LEU A 41 -2.04 12.64 -14.86
C LEU A 41 -2.16 14.13 -15.20
N LYS A 42 -3.39 14.61 -15.41
CA LYS A 42 -3.67 16.03 -15.67
C LYS A 42 -3.30 16.92 -14.48
N ILE A 43 -3.60 16.50 -13.25
CA ILE A 43 -3.23 17.24 -12.03
C ILE A 43 -1.71 17.29 -11.87
N LEU A 44 -1.02 16.16 -12.04
CA LEU A 44 0.44 16.07 -11.91
C LEU A 44 1.19 16.93 -12.95
N ASN A 45 0.65 17.03 -14.15
CA ASN A 45 1.23 17.84 -15.23
C ASN A 45 0.85 19.33 -15.16
N SER A 46 0.09 19.75 -14.15
CA SER A 46 -0.31 21.14 -13.95
C SER A 46 0.68 21.88 -13.06
N ALA A 47 0.92 23.17 -13.34
CA ALA A 47 1.74 24.05 -12.49
C ALA A 47 1.03 24.46 -11.17
N GLY A 48 -0.23 24.08 -10.98
CA GLY A 48 -1.03 24.38 -9.80
C GLY A 48 -2.38 23.68 -9.82
N PRO A 49 -3.32 24.06 -8.92
CA PRO A 49 -4.65 23.47 -8.88
C PRO A 49 -5.37 23.59 -10.23
N VAL A 50 -5.98 22.49 -10.69
CA VAL A 50 -6.63 22.41 -12.00
C VAL A 50 -8.12 22.09 -11.87
N SER A 51 -8.94 22.73 -12.70
CA SER A 51 -10.36 22.42 -12.75
C SER A 51 -10.64 21.20 -13.62
N LEU A 52 -11.43 20.27 -13.08
CA LEU A 52 -11.88 19.06 -13.73
C LEU A 52 -13.39 19.15 -13.93
N ASP A 53 -13.83 18.96 -15.17
CA ASP A 53 -15.26 19.01 -15.51
C ASP A 53 -16.04 17.92 -14.78
N LYS A 54 -15.55 16.69 -14.88
CA LYS A 54 -16.23 15.49 -14.40
C LYS A 54 -15.20 14.46 -13.96
N VAL A 55 -15.40 13.83 -12.80
CA VAL A 55 -14.67 12.65 -12.34
C VAL A 55 -15.68 11.62 -11.83
N GLU A 56 -15.55 10.38 -12.27
CA GLU A 56 -16.43 9.29 -11.86
C GLU A 56 -15.64 8.19 -11.17
N GLY A 57 -16.28 7.56 -10.19
CA GLY A 57 -15.75 6.39 -9.50
C GLY A 57 -16.79 5.81 -8.54
N THR A 58 -16.44 4.73 -7.88
CA THR A 58 -17.23 4.12 -6.82
C THR A 58 -16.53 4.34 -5.49
N ILE A 59 -17.30 4.70 -4.46
CA ILE A 59 -16.75 4.99 -3.13
C ILE A 59 -16.34 3.68 -2.46
N ILE A 60 -15.05 3.51 -2.15
CA ILE A 60 -14.53 2.30 -1.50
C ILE A 60 -14.28 2.50 0.00
N TYR A 61 -14.09 3.75 0.44
CA TYR A 61 -13.82 4.07 1.83
C TYR A 61 -14.24 5.51 2.13
N VAL A 62 -14.74 5.75 3.35
CA VAL A 62 -15.10 7.07 3.87
C VAL A 62 -14.44 7.26 5.23
N SER A 63 -13.77 8.40 5.42
CA SER A 63 -13.17 8.83 6.67
C SER A 63 -13.65 10.24 7.01
N GLY A 64 -14.50 10.35 8.04
CA GLY A 64 -15.19 11.60 8.33
C GLY A 64 -16.06 12.04 7.16
N SER A 65 -15.77 13.21 6.58
CA SER A 65 -16.46 13.77 5.41
C SER A 65 -15.78 13.44 4.08
N ASP A 66 -14.65 12.76 4.13
CA ASP A 66 -13.73 12.56 3.01
C ASP A 66 -13.85 11.12 2.52
N ALA A 67 -13.53 10.88 1.26
CA ALA A 67 -13.67 9.55 0.67
C ALA A 67 -12.54 9.20 -0.27
N ILE A 68 -12.39 7.90 -0.53
CA ILE A 68 -11.64 7.40 -1.68
C ILE A 68 -12.66 6.87 -2.68
N ILE A 69 -12.57 7.38 -3.91
CA ILE A 69 -13.33 6.84 -5.04
C ILE A 69 -12.38 6.07 -5.96
N HIS A 70 -12.85 4.98 -6.55
CA HIS A 70 -12.07 4.08 -7.39
C HIS A 70 -12.81 3.79 -8.69
N ASP A 71 -12.10 3.75 -9.82
CA ASP A 71 -12.69 3.54 -11.15
C ASP A 71 -12.49 2.13 -11.71
N GLY A 72 -11.85 1.25 -10.93
CA GLY A 72 -11.47 -0.11 -11.33
C GLY A 72 -9.99 -0.25 -11.69
N GLN A 73 -9.29 0.87 -11.94
CA GLN A 73 -7.86 0.91 -12.20
C GLN A 73 -7.09 1.56 -11.05
N THR A 74 -7.53 2.73 -10.60
CA THR A 74 -6.89 3.45 -9.48
C THR A 74 -7.92 4.26 -8.69
N GLY A 75 -7.54 4.66 -7.48
CA GLY A 75 -8.38 5.49 -6.62
C GLY A 75 -7.86 6.91 -6.51
N ILE A 76 -8.71 7.84 -6.10
CA ILE A 76 -8.30 9.20 -5.72
C ILE A 76 -9.01 9.61 -4.43
N TYR A 77 -8.26 10.30 -3.57
CA TYR A 77 -8.81 10.85 -2.35
C TYR A 77 -9.58 12.15 -2.64
N VAL A 78 -10.76 12.26 -2.04
CA VAL A 78 -11.71 13.36 -2.22
C VAL A 78 -11.93 14.02 -0.87
N TYR A 79 -11.38 15.21 -0.73
CA TYR A 79 -11.36 15.99 0.50
C TYR A 79 -12.57 16.93 0.58
N LYS A 80 -13.19 17.03 1.76
CA LYS A 80 -14.30 17.94 2.11
C LYS A 80 -15.55 17.82 1.25
N ALA A 81 -15.80 16.65 0.68
CA ALA A 81 -16.97 16.43 -0.16
C ALA A 81 -18.25 16.09 0.63
N GLY A 82 -18.17 15.90 1.95
CA GLY A 82 -19.34 15.60 2.80
C GLY A 82 -19.93 14.22 2.54
N PHE A 83 -19.09 13.21 2.36
CA PHE A 83 -19.52 11.81 2.24
C PHE A 83 -19.90 11.21 3.59
N TYR A 84 -20.72 10.17 3.55
CA TYR A 84 -21.14 9.40 4.72
C TYR A 84 -20.70 7.94 4.56
N SER A 85 -20.48 7.23 5.66
CA SER A 85 -20.14 5.80 5.62
C SER A 85 -21.16 4.95 4.87
N SER A 86 -22.44 5.35 4.86
CA SER A 86 -23.51 4.73 4.08
C SER A 86 -23.43 4.97 2.57
N ASP A 87 -22.46 5.77 2.10
CA ASP A 87 -22.19 5.99 0.68
C ASP A 87 -21.19 4.99 0.10
N VAL A 88 -20.51 4.20 0.93
CA VAL A 88 -19.60 3.13 0.46
C VAL A 88 -20.36 2.17 -0.47
N GLY A 89 -19.76 1.85 -1.61
CA GLY A 89 -20.36 1.06 -2.69
C GLY A 89 -21.22 1.85 -3.67
N LYS A 90 -21.50 3.14 -3.44
CA LYS A 90 -22.23 3.95 -4.44
C LYS A 90 -21.29 4.46 -5.51
N LYS A 91 -21.74 4.43 -6.77
CA LYS A 91 -21.10 5.16 -7.85
C LYS A 91 -21.41 6.64 -7.72
N VAL A 92 -20.39 7.47 -7.80
CA VAL A 92 -20.47 8.93 -7.66
C VAL A 92 -19.91 9.62 -8.90
N THR A 93 -20.60 10.68 -9.32
CA THR A 93 -20.10 11.64 -10.30
C THR A 93 -19.77 12.94 -9.56
N LEU A 94 -18.54 13.41 -9.70
CA LEU A 94 -18.06 14.68 -9.19
C LEU A 94 -17.97 15.66 -10.37
N THR A 95 -18.56 16.84 -10.25
CA THR A 95 -18.63 17.83 -11.34
C THR A 95 -18.06 19.16 -10.88
N ASN A 96 -17.32 19.84 -11.77
CA ASN A 96 -16.70 21.14 -11.52
C ASN A 96 -15.81 21.16 -10.27
N VAL A 97 -14.94 20.16 -10.14
CA VAL A 97 -14.07 19.97 -8.97
C VAL A 97 -12.66 20.46 -9.23
N ILE A 98 -11.90 20.70 -8.16
CA ILE A 98 -10.50 21.11 -8.24
C ILE A 98 -9.61 19.92 -7.90
N GLY A 99 -8.70 19.58 -8.80
CA GLY A 99 -7.62 18.63 -8.54
C GLY A 99 -6.34 19.35 -8.11
N THR A 100 -5.68 18.83 -7.09
CA THR A 100 -4.47 19.42 -6.49
C THR A 100 -3.41 18.35 -6.18
N THR A 101 -2.15 18.68 -6.43
CA THR A 101 -1.00 17.88 -5.99
C THR A 101 -0.58 18.33 -4.59
N TYR A 102 -0.59 17.40 -3.65
CA TYR A 102 0.03 17.54 -2.34
C TYR A 102 1.41 16.85 -2.34
N ARG A 103 2.17 17.01 -1.24
CA ARG A 103 3.55 16.50 -1.13
C ARG A 103 3.71 15.07 -1.65
N ASP A 104 2.80 14.18 -1.25
CA ASP A 104 2.91 12.75 -1.55
C ASP A 104 1.75 12.17 -2.37
N SER A 105 0.68 12.92 -2.61
CA SER A 105 -0.54 12.40 -3.23
C SER A 105 -1.27 13.42 -4.11
N VAL A 106 -2.11 12.90 -5.00
CA VAL A 106 -3.02 13.69 -5.84
C VAL A 106 -4.42 13.54 -5.29
N GLN A 107 -5.14 14.65 -5.16
CA GLN A 107 -6.45 14.67 -4.51
C GLN A 107 -7.43 15.58 -5.26
N ILE A 108 -8.72 15.36 -5.00
CA ILE A 108 -9.80 16.26 -5.38
C ILE A 108 -10.19 17.06 -4.14
N ASP A 109 -10.20 18.38 -4.23
CA ASP A 109 -10.54 19.31 -3.15
C ASP A 109 -11.89 19.99 -3.42
N PHE A 110 -12.89 19.69 -2.58
CA PHE A 110 -14.22 20.31 -2.63
C PHE A 110 -14.32 21.64 -1.87
N SER A 111 -13.26 22.11 -1.20
CA SER A 111 -13.28 23.35 -0.43
C SER A 111 -13.59 24.59 -1.27
N ARG A 112 -13.38 24.51 -2.59
CA ARG A 112 -13.60 25.60 -3.55
C ARG A 112 -14.87 25.42 -4.37
N GLY A 113 -15.75 24.49 -3.97
CA GLY A 113 -17.00 24.18 -4.64
C GLY A 113 -16.94 22.88 -5.46
N GLY A 114 -17.92 22.73 -6.35
CA GLY A 114 -18.20 21.49 -7.07
C GLY A 114 -19.49 20.85 -6.59
N SER A 115 -20.00 19.91 -7.37
CA SER A 115 -21.21 19.14 -7.03
C SER A 115 -20.93 17.66 -7.12
N LYS A 116 -21.69 16.87 -6.38
CA LYS A 116 -21.68 15.41 -6.48
C LYS A 116 -23.08 14.88 -6.70
N SER A 117 -23.18 13.83 -7.48
CA SER A 117 -24.41 13.06 -7.65
C SER A 117 -24.10 11.58 -7.53
N PHE A 118 -25.06 10.82 -7.01
CA PHE A 118 -24.94 9.37 -6.85
C PHE A 118 -25.77 8.67 -7.91
N ALA A 119 -25.26 7.55 -8.42
CA ALA A 119 -26.10 6.60 -9.12
C ALA A 119 -27.12 6.01 -8.12
N THR A 120 -28.29 5.66 -8.63
CA THR A 120 -29.33 4.96 -7.84
C THR A 120 -28.93 3.54 -7.46
N GLU A 121 -28.02 2.93 -8.21
CA GLU A 121 -27.53 1.58 -7.98
C GLU A 121 -26.23 1.57 -7.16
N THR A 122 -26.10 0.58 -6.29
CA THR A 122 -24.85 0.26 -5.60
C THR A 122 -24.03 -0.71 -6.44
N PHE A 123 -22.74 -0.45 -6.56
CA PHE A 123 -21.79 -1.28 -7.27
C PHE A 123 -20.76 -1.84 -6.30
N THR A 124 -20.50 -3.13 -6.36
CA THR A 124 -19.32 -3.69 -5.70
C THR A 124 -18.10 -3.37 -6.56
N VAL A 125 -17.12 -2.68 -5.98
CA VAL A 125 -15.78 -2.60 -6.57
C VAL A 125 -15.07 -3.87 -6.17
N GLU A 126 -14.69 -4.68 -7.14
CA GLU A 126 -13.82 -5.82 -6.88
C GLU A 126 -12.38 -5.31 -6.67
N PRO A 127 -11.70 -5.75 -5.60
CA PRO A 127 -10.29 -5.45 -5.42
C PRO A 127 -9.48 -6.14 -6.51
N THR A 128 -8.40 -5.50 -6.94
CA THR A 128 -7.49 -6.05 -7.96
C THR A 128 -6.26 -6.67 -7.33
N ASP A 129 -5.60 -7.58 -8.04
CA ASP A 129 -4.27 -8.02 -7.61
C ASP A 129 -3.31 -6.82 -7.66
N LEU A 130 -2.41 -6.75 -6.68
CA LEU A 130 -1.38 -5.74 -6.66
C LEU A 130 -0.41 -5.96 -7.83
N THR A 131 -0.37 -5.02 -8.78
CA THR A 131 0.43 -5.15 -10.02
C THR A 131 1.64 -4.22 -10.06
N ILE A 132 1.71 -3.24 -9.15
CA ILE A 132 2.82 -2.28 -9.11
C ILE A 132 3.98 -2.83 -8.29
N ASP A 133 5.19 -2.57 -8.76
CA ASP A 133 6.41 -2.90 -8.03
C ASP A 133 6.72 -1.80 -7.01
N ILE A 134 6.24 -1.98 -5.79
CA ILE A 134 6.50 -1.02 -4.70
C ILE A 134 7.87 -1.23 -4.02
N ALA A 135 8.58 -2.32 -4.33
CA ALA A 135 9.92 -2.59 -3.79
C ALA A 135 10.98 -1.74 -4.50
N ASN A 136 10.80 -1.54 -5.81
CA ASN A 136 11.71 -0.74 -6.63
C ASN A 136 11.23 0.72 -6.71
N ASN A 137 11.71 1.56 -5.78
CA ASN A 137 11.48 3.01 -5.67
C ASN A 137 10.96 3.69 -6.96
N VAL A 138 9.64 3.70 -7.11
CA VAL A 138 8.96 4.37 -8.22
C VAL A 138 9.10 5.88 -8.03
N SER A 139 9.47 6.60 -9.10
CA SER A 139 9.59 8.07 -9.03
C SER A 139 8.30 8.73 -8.49
N VAL A 140 8.41 9.84 -7.77
CA VAL A 140 7.28 10.53 -7.12
C VAL A 140 6.08 10.75 -8.06
N PRO A 141 6.24 11.24 -9.31
CA PRO A 141 5.11 11.43 -10.22
C PRO A 141 4.46 10.12 -10.66
N THR A 142 5.25 9.10 -10.99
CA THR A 142 4.74 7.80 -11.41
C THR A 142 4.02 7.10 -10.25
N ARG A 143 4.51 7.27 -9.03
CA ARG A 143 3.93 6.69 -7.82
C ARG A 143 2.54 7.26 -7.50
N ALA A 144 2.37 8.57 -7.59
CA ALA A 144 1.10 9.23 -7.28
C ALA A 144 -0.06 8.78 -8.19
N LEU A 145 0.25 8.30 -9.40
CA LEU A 145 -0.73 7.67 -10.31
C LEU A 145 -1.34 6.40 -9.71
N TRP A 146 -0.58 5.66 -8.90
CA TRP A 146 -0.97 4.36 -8.36
C TRP A 146 -1.40 4.40 -6.88
N ASP A 147 -1.24 5.55 -6.23
CA ASP A 147 -1.75 5.76 -4.87
C ASP A 147 -3.28 5.49 -4.78
N PHE A 148 -3.78 5.00 -3.65
CA PHE A 148 -5.18 4.61 -3.44
C PHE A 148 -5.72 3.48 -4.33
N GLN A 149 -4.86 2.64 -4.90
CA GLN A 149 -5.31 1.43 -5.61
C GLN A 149 -6.03 0.48 -4.63
N TYR A 150 -7.21 -0.01 -5.02
CA TYR A 150 -7.96 -1.00 -4.24
C TYR A 150 -7.52 -2.41 -4.59
N VAL A 151 -6.90 -3.10 -3.62
CA VAL A 151 -6.16 -4.34 -3.85
C VAL A 151 -6.54 -5.47 -2.90
N LYS A 152 -6.38 -6.70 -3.41
CA LYS A 152 -6.39 -7.95 -2.65
C LYS A 152 -4.98 -8.53 -2.71
N VAL A 153 -4.40 -8.81 -1.55
CA VAL A 153 -3.02 -9.33 -1.45
C VAL A 153 -2.96 -10.54 -0.55
N TYR A 154 -2.17 -11.54 -0.94
CA TYR A 154 -1.92 -12.76 -0.17
C TYR A 154 -0.47 -12.79 0.32
N GLY A 155 -0.25 -13.33 1.51
CA GLY A 155 1.08 -13.38 2.12
C GLY A 155 1.04 -13.76 3.60
N ILE A 156 2.13 -13.47 4.30
CA ILE A 156 2.32 -13.80 5.72
C ILE A 156 2.27 -12.51 6.56
N LEU A 157 1.33 -12.45 7.50
CA LEU A 157 1.34 -11.52 8.61
C LEU A 157 2.41 -11.97 9.58
N ASN A 158 3.47 -11.18 9.73
CA ASN A 158 4.57 -11.53 10.60
C ASN A 158 4.17 -11.32 12.06
N GLY A 159 4.33 -12.35 12.89
CA GLY A 159 4.09 -12.27 14.33
C GLY A 159 4.96 -11.18 14.98
N GLY A 160 4.38 -10.43 15.93
CA GLY A 160 5.05 -9.39 16.70
C GLY A 160 5.23 -8.05 15.99
N LYS A 161 4.81 -7.91 14.72
CA LYS A 161 4.92 -6.66 13.94
C LYS A 161 3.62 -6.40 13.16
N MET A 162 3.23 -5.13 13.00
CA MET A 162 2.18 -4.74 12.02
C MET A 162 2.76 -4.60 10.61
N THR A 163 3.60 -5.56 10.23
CA THR A 163 4.27 -5.59 8.92
C THR A 163 3.90 -6.88 8.21
N PHE A 164 3.61 -6.77 6.92
CA PHE A 164 3.22 -7.91 6.10
C PHE A 164 4.30 -8.14 5.05
N THR A 165 4.84 -9.36 5.01
CA THR A 165 5.66 -9.81 3.89
C THR A 165 4.69 -10.41 2.88
N TYR A 166 4.50 -9.74 1.76
CA TYR A 166 3.54 -10.17 0.76
C TYR A 166 4.24 -10.63 -0.51
N GLU A 167 3.68 -11.68 -1.10
CA GLU A 167 4.07 -12.25 -2.37
C GLU A 167 2.95 -11.92 -3.36
N TYR A 168 3.11 -10.84 -4.11
CA TYR A 168 2.06 -10.37 -5.02
C TYR A 168 2.17 -10.98 -6.42
N ASP A 169 3.28 -11.65 -6.71
CA ASP A 169 3.50 -12.31 -7.97
C ASP A 169 4.01 -13.73 -7.72
N LYS A 170 3.07 -14.67 -7.54
CA LYS A 170 3.36 -16.10 -7.43
C LYS A 170 4.00 -16.69 -8.69
N VAL A 171 3.93 -15.98 -9.82
CA VAL A 171 4.49 -16.42 -11.11
C VAL A 171 5.96 -16.00 -11.23
N ASN A 172 6.32 -14.82 -10.73
CA ASN A 172 7.68 -14.27 -10.80
C ASN A 172 8.38 -14.14 -9.42
N ASN A 173 7.84 -14.74 -8.36
CA ASN A 173 8.38 -14.72 -6.98
C ASN A 173 8.71 -13.30 -6.45
N ARG A 174 7.92 -12.29 -6.82
CA ARG A 174 8.17 -10.92 -6.34
C ARG A 174 7.61 -10.75 -4.93
N LYS A 175 8.49 -10.31 -4.03
CA LYS A 175 8.18 -10.08 -2.62
C LYS A 175 8.48 -8.64 -2.24
N ALA A 176 7.65 -8.07 -1.39
CA ALA A 176 8.05 -6.89 -0.63
C ALA A 176 7.45 -6.93 0.77
N THR A 177 8.01 -6.10 1.65
CA THR A 177 7.45 -5.84 2.96
C THR A 177 6.67 -4.53 2.90
N ILE A 178 5.42 -4.56 3.36
CA ILE A 178 4.57 -3.36 3.46
C ILE A 178 4.00 -3.25 4.87
N ASP A 179 3.93 -2.03 5.38
CA ASP A 179 3.25 -1.75 6.64
C ASP A 179 1.75 -1.93 6.47
N VAL A 180 1.12 -2.66 7.39
CA VAL A 180 -0.32 -2.87 7.39
C VAL A 180 -0.95 -2.01 8.48
N VAL A 181 -1.97 -1.26 8.11
CA VAL A 181 -2.72 -0.41 9.05
C VAL A 181 -4.19 -0.77 8.95
N SER A 182 -4.74 -1.30 10.04
CA SER A 182 -6.19 -1.52 10.12
C SER A 182 -6.93 -0.19 10.21
N LEU A 183 -7.90 -0.01 9.32
CA LEU A 183 -8.86 1.10 9.39
C LEU A 183 -10.08 0.74 10.22
N ASN A 184 -10.23 -0.54 10.57
CA ASN A 184 -11.34 -1.04 11.34
C ASN A 184 -10.84 -1.51 12.71
N SER A 185 -11.23 -0.81 13.77
CA SER A 185 -10.83 -1.15 15.14
C SER A 185 -11.37 -2.50 15.62
N SER A 186 -12.39 -3.06 14.94
CA SER A 186 -12.88 -4.43 15.24
C SER A 186 -12.14 -5.53 14.48
N LEU A 187 -11.30 -5.18 13.51
CA LEU A 187 -10.48 -6.15 12.78
C LEU A 187 -9.27 -6.52 13.65
N SER A 188 -9.35 -7.70 14.27
CA SER A 188 -8.24 -8.28 15.04
C SER A 188 -7.39 -9.14 14.12
N LEU A 189 -6.15 -8.71 13.87
CA LEU A 189 -5.17 -9.57 13.21
C LEU A 189 -4.43 -10.41 14.26
N PRO A 190 -4.05 -11.65 13.93
CA PRO A 190 -3.20 -12.46 14.79
C PRO A 190 -1.78 -11.88 14.81
N TYR A 191 -1.39 -11.23 15.91
CA TYR A 191 -0.07 -10.61 16.08
C TYR A 191 0.92 -11.48 16.85
N THR A 192 0.54 -12.68 17.25
CA THR A 192 1.41 -13.55 18.07
C THR A 192 2.28 -14.47 17.23
N TYR A 193 1.81 -14.83 16.04
CA TYR A 193 2.37 -15.88 15.19
C TYR A 193 2.36 -15.45 13.75
N ASP A 194 3.32 -15.96 12.98
CA ASP A 194 3.25 -15.86 11.53
C ASP A 194 1.99 -16.54 11.03
N THR A 195 1.17 -15.81 10.29
CA THR A 195 -0.14 -16.29 9.87
C THR A 195 -0.38 -15.95 8.41
N GLU A 196 -0.83 -16.92 7.63
CA GLU A 196 -1.31 -16.65 6.29
C GLU A 196 -2.51 -15.71 6.33
N ALA A 197 -2.51 -14.71 5.47
CA ALA A 197 -3.67 -13.85 5.35
C ALA A 197 -3.87 -13.39 3.91
N THR A 198 -5.14 -13.25 3.55
CA THR A 198 -5.55 -12.48 2.38
C THR A 198 -6.15 -11.17 2.86
N LEU A 199 -5.45 -10.06 2.59
CA LEU A 199 -5.84 -8.73 3.02
C LEU A 199 -6.51 -8.00 1.86
N THR A 200 -7.63 -7.35 2.13
CA THR A 200 -8.31 -6.47 1.17
C THR A 200 -8.32 -5.05 1.73
N GLY A 201 -7.89 -4.10 0.91
CA GLY A 201 -7.72 -2.72 1.34
C GLY A 201 -7.25 -1.83 0.19
N TYR A 202 -6.79 -0.63 0.52
CA TYR A 202 -6.18 0.25 -0.46
C TYR A 202 -4.73 0.57 -0.12
N LEU A 203 -3.90 0.68 -1.16
CA LEU A 203 -2.54 1.16 -1.01
C LEU A 203 -2.52 2.67 -0.74
N GLN A 204 -1.65 3.10 0.17
CA GLN A 204 -1.39 4.49 0.43
C GLN A 204 0.10 4.76 0.54
N PHE A 205 0.61 5.73 -0.20
CA PHE A 205 1.95 6.27 0.04
C PHE A 205 1.90 7.51 0.90
N SER A 206 2.64 7.51 2.01
CA SER A 206 2.75 8.67 2.89
C SER A 206 4.09 8.66 3.62
N ASN A 207 4.68 9.84 3.84
CA ASN A 207 5.92 9.98 4.59
C ASN A 207 7.08 9.12 4.05
N GLY A 208 7.15 8.93 2.74
CA GLY A 208 8.23 8.16 2.10
C GLY A 208 8.04 6.64 2.09
N ALA A 209 6.92 6.12 2.58
CA ALA A 209 6.66 4.68 2.64
C ALA A 209 5.27 4.32 2.10
N TRP A 210 5.18 3.13 1.50
CA TRP A 210 3.91 2.48 1.17
C TRP A 210 3.32 1.81 2.42
N SER A 211 2.02 1.92 2.57
CA SER A 211 1.24 1.16 3.56
C SER A 211 -0.02 0.61 2.92
N LEU A 212 -0.45 -0.56 3.37
CA LEU A 212 -1.76 -1.12 3.03
C LEU A 212 -2.75 -0.76 4.12
N LYS A 213 -3.76 0.03 3.77
CA LYS A 213 -4.88 0.36 4.65
C LYS A 213 -5.97 -0.70 4.49
N ILE A 214 -6.08 -1.61 5.45
CA ILE A 214 -6.95 -2.78 5.32
C ILE A 214 -8.37 -2.48 5.79
N LEU A 215 -9.33 -2.99 5.02
CA LEU A 215 -10.77 -2.93 5.29
C LEU A 215 -11.29 -4.29 5.77
N SER A 216 -10.72 -5.38 5.26
CA SER A 216 -11.02 -6.75 5.69
C SER A 216 -9.78 -7.65 5.58
N ALA A 217 -9.82 -8.76 6.31
CA ALA A 217 -8.81 -9.81 6.27
C ALA A 217 -9.49 -11.18 6.33
N GLU A 218 -9.04 -12.09 5.46
CA GLU A 218 -9.32 -13.52 5.54
C GLU A 218 -8.07 -14.18 6.16
N ILE A 219 -8.20 -14.72 7.36
CA ILE A 219 -7.10 -15.34 8.11
C ILE A 219 -7.02 -16.82 7.75
N GLY A 220 -5.85 -17.26 7.31
CA GLY A 220 -5.52 -18.65 7.01
C GLY A 220 -4.85 -19.35 8.18
N ASP A 221 -3.95 -20.28 7.86
CA ASP A 221 -3.24 -21.07 8.86
C ASP A 221 -2.23 -20.22 9.64
N SER A 222 -2.23 -20.37 10.97
CA SER A 222 -1.21 -19.80 11.86
C SER A 222 -0.13 -20.82 12.13
N TYR A 223 1.12 -20.38 12.08
CA TYR A 223 2.30 -21.21 12.29
C TYR A 223 2.84 -21.05 13.72
N PRO A 224 3.25 -22.13 14.40
CA PRO A 224 3.89 -22.02 15.71
C PRO A 224 5.26 -21.35 15.60
N GLY A 225 5.31 -20.05 15.93
CA GLY A 225 6.54 -19.26 15.97
C GLY A 225 6.56 -18.09 15.00
N VAL A 226 7.76 -17.58 14.75
CA VAL A 226 8.05 -16.55 13.75
C VAL A 226 8.96 -17.15 12.68
N GLY A 227 8.64 -16.90 11.42
CA GLY A 227 9.40 -17.32 10.27
C GLY A 227 10.76 -16.62 10.24
N ALA A 228 11.81 -17.40 10.16
CA ALA A 228 13.19 -16.94 10.22
C ALA A 228 14.02 -17.59 9.11
N MET A 229 14.83 -16.77 8.44
CA MET A 229 15.91 -17.28 7.59
C MET A 229 17.12 -17.54 8.48
N VAL A 230 17.65 -18.77 8.45
CA VAL A 230 18.81 -19.14 9.25
C VAL A 230 20.08 -18.66 8.57
N ASP A 231 20.89 -17.87 9.29
CA ASP A 231 22.17 -17.36 8.80
C ASP A 231 23.24 -18.47 8.77
N GLU A 232 23.29 -19.24 9.85
CA GLU A 232 24.36 -20.19 10.14
C GLU A 232 23.88 -21.25 11.14
N VAL A 233 24.22 -22.52 10.88
CA VAL A 233 24.14 -23.59 11.88
C VAL A 233 25.50 -23.72 12.57
N ILE A 234 25.54 -23.48 13.89
CA ILE A 234 26.78 -23.50 14.67
C ILE A 234 27.15 -24.96 15.01
N ASP A 235 26.22 -25.68 15.65
CA ASP A 235 26.33 -27.08 16.07
C ASP A 235 24.98 -27.82 15.95
N GLY A 236 24.86 -29.02 16.51
CA GLY A 236 23.66 -29.86 16.39
C GLY A 236 22.41 -29.32 17.07
N LYS A 237 22.53 -28.26 17.88
CA LYS A 237 21.41 -27.64 18.61
C LYS A 237 21.40 -26.12 18.58
N THR A 238 22.40 -25.46 18.02
CA THR A 238 22.47 -23.99 17.95
C THR A 238 22.62 -23.47 16.53
N PHE A 239 21.94 -22.35 16.28
CA PHE A 239 21.92 -21.66 14.99
C PHE A 239 21.76 -20.15 15.19
N LYS A 240 21.99 -19.37 14.13
CA LYS A 240 21.84 -17.91 14.13
C LYS A 240 20.75 -17.43 13.18
N VAL A 241 20.04 -16.39 13.60
CA VAL A 241 19.07 -15.65 12.79
C VAL A 241 19.28 -14.17 13.09
N ASP A 242 19.49 -13.36 12.05
CA ASP A 242 19.78 -11.92 12.15
C ASP A 242 20.88 -11.60 13.19
N GLY A 243 21.92 -12.45 13.24
CA GLY A 243 23.03 -12.31 14.19
C GLY A 243 22.72 -12.68 15.66
N GLN A 244 21.49 -13.10 15.97
CA GLN A 244 21.08 -13.59 17.28
C GLN A 244 21.24 -15.12 17.38
N THR A 245 21.78 -15.61 18.49
CA THR A 245 21.96 -17.06 18.72
C THR A 245 20.72 -17.68 19.34
N TYR A 246 20.32 -18.83 18.76
CA TYR A 246 19.21 -19.67 19.21
C TYR A 246 19.73 -21.05 19.62
N GLU A 247 19.13 -21.64 20.65
CA GLU A 247 19.42 -22.99 21.15
C GLU A 247 18.13 -23.82 21.21
N LEU A 248 18.18 -25.02 20.61
CA LEU A 248 17.05 -25.92 20.53
C LEU A 248 16.81 -26.62 21.87
N ILE A 249 15.58 -26.47 22.38
CA ILE A 249 15.16 -27.12 23.62
C ILE A 249 15.07 -28.62 23.40
N GLY A 250 15.63 -29.41 24.32
CA GLY A 250 15.46 -30.87 24.35
C GLY A 250 16.35 -31.66 23.38
N ILE A 251 17.33 -31.01 22.73
CA ILE A 251 18.34 -31.69 21.91
C ILE A 251 19.62 -31.89 22.72
N ASP A 252 20.10 -33.14 22.74
CA ASP A 252 21.44 -33.50 23.21
C ASP A 252 22.29 -33.96 22.02
N ASP A 253 23.23 -33.13 21.61
CA ASP A 253 24.15 -33.37 20.51
C ASP A 253 25.50 -33.95 20.97
N THR A 254 25.72 -34.12 22.28
CA THR A 254 26.99 -34.62 22.84
C THR A 254 27.41 -36.00 22.34
N PRO A 255 26.49 -36.97 22.05
CA PRO A 255 26.90 -38.29 21.60
C PRO A 255 27.52 -38.30 20.20
N ASN A 256 27.02 -37.45 19.28
CA ASN A 256 27.55 -37.34 17.92
C ASN A 256 27.36 -35.91 17.34
N PRO A 257 28.20 -34.94 17.73
CA PRO A 257 27.99 -33.54 17.40
C PRO A 257 27.98 -33.24 15.90
N SER A 258 28.82 -33.95 15.13
CA SER A 258 28.93 -33.74 13.68
C SER A 258 27.69 -34.22 12.94
N GLU A 259 27.18 -35.41 13.29
CA GLU A 259 25.95 -35.94 12.68
C GLU A 259 24.73 -35.09 13.04
N ALA A 260 24.62 -34.66 14.31
CA ALA A 260 23.54 -33.79 14.76
C ALA A 260 23.54 -32.45 14.01
N LYS A 261 24.73 -31.86 13.78
CA LYS A 261 24.87 -30.65 12.96
C LYS A 261 24.38 -30.88 11.53
N THR A 262 24.82 -31.96 10.88
CA THR A 262 24.41 -32.28 9.51
C THR A 262 22.89 -32.47 9.41
N LYS A 263 22.24 -33.16 10.37
CA LYS A 263 20.77 -33.31 10.38
C LYS A 263 20.05 -31.98 10.51
N LEU A 264 20.55 -31.06 11.34
CA LEU A 264 19.96 -29.74 11.49
C LEU A 264 20.10 -28.91 10.20
N GLU A 265 21.29 -28.95 9.58
CA GLU A 265 21.53 -28.31 8.28
C GLU A 265 20.62 -28.89 7.18
N GLU A 266 20.48 -30.22 7.10
CA GLU A 266 19.58 -30.89 6.16
C GLU A 266 18.12 -30.49 6.38
N PHE A 267 17.67 -30.46 7.63
CA PHE A 267 16.31 -30.03 7.95
C PHE A 267 16.05 -28.60 7.48
N ILE A 268 16.94 -27.65 7.80
CA ILE A 268 16.81 -26.24 7.40
C ILE A 268 16.86 -26.10 5.87
N ASN A 269 17.81 -26.75 5.22
CA ASN A 269 18.00 -26.68 3.77
C ASN A 269 16.87 -27.36 2.99
N SER A 270 16.17 -28.31 3.60
CA SER A 270 14.98 -28.93 2.99
C SER A 270 13.75 -28.01 3.00
N GLN A 271 13.77 -26.93 3.80
CA GLN A 271 12.68 -25.96 3.82
C GLN A 271 12.75 -25.04 2.61
N SER A 272 11.60 -24.69 2.04
CA SER A 272 11.57 -23.75 0.91
C SER A 272 12.16 -22.40 1.31
N GLU A 273 13.21 -22.00 0.57
CA GLU A 273 13.95 -20.74 0.79
C GLU A 273 14.76 -20.70 2.09
N GLY A 274 14.98 -21.85 2.75
CA GLY A 274 15.72 -21.93 4.01
C GLY A 274 14.99 -21.29 5.21
N ILE A 275 13.69 -21.05 5.08
CA ILE A 275 12.87 -20.44 6.13
C ILE A 275 12.33 -21.52 7.06
N VAL A 276 12.49 -21.32 8.36
CA VAL A 276 12.00 -22.17 9.44
C VAL A 276 11.11 -21.37 10.38
N GLN A 277 10.22 -22.03 11.11
CA GLN A 277 9.39 -21.39 12.13
C GLN A 277 10.05 -21.56 13.50
N VAL A 278 10.40 -20.45 14.16
CA VAL A 278 11.12 -20.46 15.44
C VAL A 278 10.18 -20.00 16.55
N LEU A 279 9.90 -20.90 17.49
CA LEU A 279 9.08 -20.63 18.66
C LEU A 279 9.95 -20.45 19.91
N VAL A 280 10.24 -19.20 20.27
CA VAL A 280 11.03 -18.86 21.45
C VAL A 280 10.21 -19.08 22.73
N LYS A 281 10.81 -19.74 23.72
CA LYS A 281 10.22 -19.98 25.05
C LYS A 281 10.89 -19.21 26.17
N GLY A 282 12.12 -18.73 25.94
CA GLY A 282 12.84 -17.92 26.92
C GLY A 282 14.18 -17.46 26.39
N GLU A 283 14.84 -16.60 27.14
CA GLU A 283 16.17 -16.08 26.85
C GLU A 283 17.04 -16.19 28.11
N LYS A 284 18.27 -16.67 27.96
CA LYS A 284 19.25 -16.76 29.04
C LYS A 284 20.65 -16.70 28.45
N ASP A 285 21.55 -15.98 29.13
CA ASP A 285 22.98 -15.87 28.75
C ASP A 285 23.19 -15.41 27.29
N GLY A 286 22.31 -14.53 26.80
CA GLY A 286 22.35 -13.99 25.43
C GLY A 286 21.89 -14.97 24.34
N LYS A 287 21.36 -16.14 24.72
CA LYS A 287 20.78 -17.14 23.81
C LYS A 287 19.27 -17.23 23.98
N LYS A 288 18.57 -17.38 22.85
CA LYS A 288 17.12 -17.64 22.82
C LYS A 288 16.87 -19.14 22.77
N TYR A 289 16.11 -19.67 23.72
CA TYR A 289 15.74 -21.08 23.77
C TYR A 289 14.44 -21.27 22.99
N ALA A 290 14.47 -22.16 21.99
CA ALA A 290 13.37 -22.27 21.04
C ALA A 290 13.05 -23.71 20.64
N PHE A 291 11.82 -23.88 20.15
CA PHE A 291 11.42 -24.99 19.30
C PHE A 291 11.55 -24.59 17.83
N LEU A 292 11.92 -25.55 16.99
CA LEU A 292 12.14 -25.32 15.56
C LEU A 292 11.17 -26.17 14.76
N PHE A 293 10.36 -25.52 13.93
CA PHE A 293 9.42 -26.18 13.06
C PHE A 293 9.78 -25.94 11.58
N SER A 294 9.26 -26.82 10.71
CA SER A 294 9.27 -26.62 9.27
C SER A 294 8.58 -25.29 8.91
N LYS A 295 8.82 -24.80 7.69
CA LYS A 295 8.22 -23.53 7.22
C LYS A 295 6.71 -23.48 7.38
N ASP A 296 6.06 -24.61 7.10
CA ASP A 296 4.61 -24.80 7.20
C ASP A 296 4.13 -25.07 8.64
N GLY A 297 5.04 -25.03 9.63
CA GLY A 297 4.72 -25.23 11.04
C GLY A 297 4.30 -26.65 11.44
N LYS A 298 4.26 -27.61 10.50
CA LYS A 298 3.67 -28.95 10.74
C LYS A 298 4.65 -29.93 11.34
N THR A 299 5.94 -29.73 11.12
CA THR A 299 6.98 -30.68 11.50
C THR A 299 7.88 -30.07 12.56
N LEU A 300 7.89 -30.65 13.76
CA LEU A 300 8.81 -30.27 14.83
C LEU A 300 10.15 -30.99 14.64
N TYR A 301 11.24 -30.25 14.45
CA TYR A 301 12.58 -30.82 14.25
C TYR A 301 12.99 -31.70 15.44
N GLN A 302 12.72 -31.26 16.68
CA GLN A 302 13.03 -32.02 17.88
C GLN A 302 12.46 -33.45 17.87
N GLU A 303 11.26 -33.66 17.34
CA GLU A 303 10.68 -35.00 17.25
C GLU A 303 11.35 -35.87 16.20
N GLN A 304 11.96 -35.28 15.17
CA GLN A 304 12.73 -36.01 14.16
C GLN A 304 14.13 -36.34 14.68
N ALA A 305 14.77 -35.41 15.37
CA ALA A 305 16.13 -35.58 15.89
C ALA A 305 16.21 -36.62 17.02
N LEU A 306 15.10 -36.89 17.71
CA LEU A 306 15.00 -37.89 18.78
C LEU A 306 14.65 -39.31 18.29
N LYS A 307 14.45 -39.51 16.98
CA LYS A 307 14.19 -40.83 16.36
C LYS A 307 15.47 -41.43 15.79
#